data_AF-D5EUD6-F1
#
_entry.id   AF-D5EUD6-F1
#
_cell.length_a   1.000
_cell.length_b   1.000
_cell.length_c   1.000
_cell.angle_alpha   90.00
_cell.angle_beta   90.00
_cell.angle_gamma   90.00
#
_symmetry.space_group_name_H-M   'P 1'
#
loop_
_entity.id
_entity.type
_entity.pdbx_description
1 polymer ?
#
loop_
_entity_poly.entity_id
_entity_poly.type
_entity_poly.pdbx_seq_one_letter_code
_entity_poly.pdbx_strand_id
1 'polypeptide(L)'
;MVKNVKVKMVKIENNQECFVQLWRKLERTRRLLGGQCKRFCIRNVLKAWFGAAANDDMIWHVCHLCEQEGWNELPLPNLYPRKHRELLRAIVAVSTGISFWRIDLKALDSAYSVAFPHSTPLNVNKKKKN
;
A
#
# COMPACT_ATOMS: atom_id res chain seq x y z
N MET A 1 1.14 25.31 14.57
CA MET A 1 -0.12 24.54 14.63
C MET A 1 0.00 23.29 13.78
N VAL A 2 0.37 22.16 14.39
CA VAL A 2 0.38 20.85 13.72
C VAL A 2 -1.09 20.45 13.57
N LYS A 3 -1.63 20.51 12.36
CA LYS A 3 -2.98 20.01 12.07
C LYS A 3 -2.97 18.53 12.43
N ASN A 4 -3.63 18.18 13.53
CA ASN A 4 -4.01 16.81 13.86
C ASN A 4 -4.96 16.35 12.75
N VAL A 5 -4.38 15.90 11.64
CA VAL A 5 -5.11 15.17 10.61
C VAL A 5 -5.46 13.84 11.27
N LYS A 6 -6.63 13.80 11.93
CA LYS A 6 -7.33 12.55 12.21
C LYS A 6 -7.59 11.91 10.85
N VAL A 7 -6.62 11.15 10.36
CA VAL A 7 -6.81 10.24 9.25
C VAL A 7 -7.85 9.25 9.77
N LYS A 8 -9.12 9.41 9.38
CA LYS A 8 -10.13 8.37 9.58
C LYS A 8 -9.47 7.06 9.17
N MET A 9 -9.28 6.17 10.14
CA MET A 9 -8.72 4.85 9.91
C MET A 9 -9.68 4.18 8.93
N VAL A 10 -9.27 4.09 7.66
CA VAL A 10 -10.05 3.36 6.65
C VAL A 10 -10.15 1.95 7.20
N LYS A 11 -11.37 1.48 7.45
CA LYS A 11 -11.58 0.08 7.83
C LYS A 11 -11.02 -0.76 6.69
N ILE A 12 -9.95 -1.50 6.97
CA ILE A 12 -9.27 -2.28 5.94
C ILE A 12 -10.10 -3.52 5.68
N GLU A 13 -10.51 -3.70 4.44
CA GLU A 13 -11.36 -4.81 3.99
C GLU A 13 -10.78 -5.44 2.73
N ASN A 14 -11.06 -6.73 2.52
CA ASN A 14 -10.63 -7.49 1.35
C ASN A 14 -11.59 -7.28 0.16
N ASN A 15 -11.73 -6.03 -0.30
CA ASN A 15 -12.58 -5.67 -1.43
C ASN A 15 -11.95 -4.58 -2.31
N GLN A 16 -12.43 -4.47 -3.55
CA GLN A 16 -11.89 -3.57 -4.56
C GLN A 16 -11.94 -2.10 -4.14
N GLU A 17 -13.01 -1.65 -3.48
CA GLU A 17 -13.16 -0.26 -3.06
C GLU A 17 -12.07 0.13 -2.05
N CYS A 18 -11.86 -0.71 -1.03
CA CYS A 18 -10.79 -0.53 -0.06
C CYS A 18 -9.42 -0.51 -0.74
N PHE A 19 -9.16 -1.42 -1.69
CA PHE A 19 -7.90 -1.44 -2.44
C PHE A 19 -7.65 -0.15 -3.23
N VAL A 20 -8.67 0.44 -3.87
CA VAL A 20 -8.54 1.73 -4.57
C VAL A 20 -8.14 2.83 -3.59
N GLN A 21 -8.78 2.86 -2.41
CA GLN A 21 -8.46 3.83 -1.37
C GLN A 21 -7.02 3.66 -0.86
N LEU A 22 -6.57 2.42 -0.66
CA LEU A 22 -5.21 2.12 -0.22
C LEU A 22 -4.15 2.55 -1.24
N TRP A 23 -4.37 2.28 -2.53
CA TRP A 23 -3.48 2.75 -3.61
C TRP A 23 -3.36 4.28 -3.64
N ARG A 24 -4.49 4.99 -3.57
CA ARG A 24 -4.52 6.46 -3.53
C ARG A 24 -3.86 7.00 -2.26
N LYS A 25 -4.09 6.34 -1.12
CA LYS A 25 -3.47 6.71 0.16
C LYS A 25 -1.96 6.52 0.11
N LEU A 26 -1.46 5.49 -0.58
CA LEU A 26 -0.02 5.25 -0.74
C LEU A 26 0.67 6.38 -1.48
N GLU A 27 0.12 6.83 -2.60
CA GLU A 27 0.65 7.97 -3.36
C GLU A 27 0.58 9.28 -2.55
N ARG A 28 -0.52 9.52 -1.82
CA ARG A 28 -0.62 10.67 -0.91
C ARG A 28 0.44 10.61 0.19
N THR A 29 0.70 9.42 0.73
CA THR A 29 1.68 9.20 1.80
C THR A 29 3.11 9.44 1.30
N ARG A 30 3.41 9.02 0.08
CA ARG A 30 4.68 9.35 -0.58
C ARG A 30 4.91 10.85 -0.63
N ARG A 31 3.92 11.62 -1.09
CA ARG A 31 3.99 13.09 -1.16
C ARG A 31 4.12 13.72 0.22
N LEU A 32 3.35 13.23 1.19
CA LEU A 32 3.41 13.68 2.58
C LEU A 32 4.82 13.48 3.18
N LEU A 33 5.39 12.27 3.03
CA LEU A 33 6.71 11.95 3.56
C LEU A 33 7.81 12.76 2.84
N GLY A 34 7.71 12.92 1.53
CA GLY A 34 8.59 13.81 0.77
C GLY A 34 8.55 15.26 1.28
N GLY A 35 7.36 15.79 1.54
CA GLY A 35 7.19 17.12 2.14
C GLY A 35 7.68 17.24 3.60
N GLN A 36 7.84 16.12 4.30
CA GLN A 36 8.42 16.05 5.64
C GLN A 36 9.92 15.71 5.64
N CYS A 37 10.56 15.65 4.46
CA CYS A 37 11.94 15.19 4.29
C CYS A 37 12.19 13.80 4.89
N LYS A 38 11.16 12.94 4.92
CA LYS A 38 11.23 11.57 5.40
C LYS A 38 11.30 10.59 4.23
N ARG A 39 12.09 9.53 4.40
CA ARG A 39 12.19 8.44 3.43
C ARG A 39 10.83 7.75 3.26
N PHE A 40 10.47 7.48 2.01
CA PHE A 40 9.29 6.69 1.67
C PHE A 40 9.62 5.19 1.82
N CYS A 41 9.54 4.67 3.05
CA CYS A 41 9.80 3.25 3.37
C CYS A 41 8.59 2.62 4.09
N ILE A 42 8.54 1.28 4.13
CA ILE A 42 7.43 0.52 4.75
C ILE A 42 7.17 0.99 6.18
N ARG A 43 8.23 1.15 6.98
CA ARG A 43 8.12 1.62 8.38
C ARG A 43 7.43 2.98 8.48
N ASN A 44 7.82 3.95 7.66
CA ASN A 44 7.23 5.29 7.69
C ASN A 44 5.81 5.31 7.12
N VAL A 45 5.52 4.47 6.13
CA VAL A 45 4.16 4.27 5.60
C VAL A 45 3.25 3.71 6.70
N LEU A 46 3.65 2.64 7.37
CA LEU A 46 2.88 2.02 8.45
C LEU A 46 2.68 2.99 9.61
N LYS A 47 3.73 3.68 10.06
CA LYS A 47 3.62 4.71 11.11
C LYS A 47 2.69 5.85 10.70
N ALA A 48 2.71 6.29 9.44
CA ALA A 48 1.79 7.31 8.95
C ALA A 48 0.33 6.84 8.88
N TRP A 49 0.10 5.54 8.73
CA TRP A 49 -1.24 4.98 8.52
C TRP A 49 -1.92 4.52 9.81
N PHE A 50 -1.13 3.93 10.72
CA PHE A 50 -1.61 3.27 11.92
C PHE A 50 -1.12 3.95 13.21
N GLY A 51 -0.21 4.93 13.11
CA GLY A 51 0.29 5.68 14.27
C GLY A 51 0.94 4.74 15.29
N ALA A 52 0.46 4.79 16.54
CA ALA A 52 0.95 3.95 17.63
C ALA A 52 0.70 2.45 17.42
N ALA A 53 -0.28 2.06 16.58
CA ALA A 53 -0.54 0.66 16.27
C ALA A 53 0.50 0.05 15.32
N ALA A 54 1.33 0.86 14.64
CA ALA A 54 2.47 0.38 13.85
C ALA A 54 3.67 0.05 14.76
N ASN A 55 3.51 -0.94 15.63
CA ASN A 55 4.59 -1.48 16.45
C ASN A 55 5.60 -2.29 15.61
N ASP A 56 6.73 -2.64 16.20
CA ASP A 56 7.77 -3.38 15.48
C ASP A 56 7.30 -4.76 15.02
N ASP A 57 6.38 -5.43 15.74
CA ASP A 57 5.80 -6.71 15.33
C ASP A 57 4.95 -6.59 14.06
N MET A 58 4.11 -5.56 13.96
CA MET A 58 3.31 -5.30 12.76
C MET A 58 4.24 -4.97 11.58
N ILE A 59 5.24 -4.13 11.82
CA ILE A 59 6.22 -3.77 10.79
C ILE A 59 6.97 -5.02 10.32
N TRP A 60 7.41 -5.87 11.25
CA TRP A 60 8.11 -7.11 10.96
C TRP A 60 7.23 -8.07 10.14
N HIS A 61 5.98 -8.32 10.55
CA HIS A 61 5.07 -9.19 9.81
C HIS A 61 4.79 -8.69 8.39
N VAL A 62 4.56 -7.38 8.23
CA VAL A 62 4.35 -6.79 6.90
C VAL A 62 5.60 -6.97 6.04
N CYS A 63 6.78 -6.65 6.57
CA CYS A 63 8.06 -6.78 5.86
C CYS A 63 8.34 -8.23 5.46
N HIS A 64 8.09 -9.18 6.37
CA HIS A 64 8.27 -10.61 6.16
C HIS A 64 7.34 -11.12 5.05
N LEU A 65 6.05 -10.75 5.07
CA LEU A 65 5.08 -11.19 4.07
C LEU A 65 5.32 -10.60 2.68
N CYS A 66 5.79 -9.36 2.59
CA CYS A 66 6.07 -8.73 1.30
C CYS A 66 7.52 -8.91 0.84
N GLU A 67 8.32 -9.71 1.54
CA GLU A 67 9.75 -9.98 1.28
C GLU A 67 10.57 -8.70 1.02
N GLN A 68 10.32 -7.66 1.83
CA GLN A 68 10.96 -6.35 1.67
C GLN A 68 11.46 -5.82 3.00
N GLU A 69 12.62 -5.17 2.98
CA GLU A 69 13.18 -4.55 4.17
C GLU A 69 12.41 -3.28 4.55
N GLY A 70 12.12 -3.13 5.85
CA GLY A 70 11.28 -2.04 6.36
C GLY A 70 11.88 -0.63 6.21
N TRP A 71 13.20 -0.53 6.04
CA TRP A 71 13.97 0.72 5.97
C TRP A 71 14.38 1.12 4.56
N ASN A 72 14.24 0.21 3.59
CA ASN A 72 14.58 0.50 2.21
C ASN A 72 13.60 1.50 1.60
N GLU A 73 14.16 2.36 0.77
CA GLU A 73 13.35 3.31 0.01
C GLU A 73 12.52 2.54 -1.00
N LEU A 74 11.20 2.69 -0.85
CA LEU A 74 10.25 2.12 -1.78
C LEU A 74 10.30 2.92 -3.09
N PRO A 75 10.19 2.24 -4.24
CA PRO A 75 10.13 2.92 -5.51
C PRO A 75 8.83 3.71 -5.68
N LEU A 76 8.70 4.40 -6.81
CA LEU A 76 7.49 5.13 -7.16
C LEU A 76 6.31 4.17 -7.42
N PRO A 77 5.16 4.35 -6.73
CA PRO A 77 3.97 3.50 -6.91
C PRO A 77 3.47 3.40 -8.34
N ASN A 78 3.61 4.48 -9.10
CA ASN A 78 3.17 4.61 -10.47
C ASN A 78 4.07 3.88 -11.50
N LEU A 79 5.30 3.53 -11.12
CA LEU A 79 6.32 2.93 -11.99
C LEU A 79 6.63 1.47 -11.63
N TYR A 80 6.52 1.11 -10.35
CA TYR A 80 6.91 -0.22 -9.85
C TYR A 80 5.77 -0.90 -9.08
N PRO A 81 4.62 -1.14 -9.71
CA PRO A 81 3.41 -1.50 -8.98
C PRO A 81 3.46 -2.90 -8.32
N ARG A 82 4.31 -3.82 -8.79
CA ARG A 82 4.44 -5.16 -8.20
C ARG A 82 4.86 -5.13 -6.72
N LYS A 83 5.88 -4.34 -6.38
CA LYS A 83 6.37 -4.25 -5.00
C LYS A 83 5.32 -3.66 -4.06
N HIS A 84 4.58 -2.66 -4.55
CA HIS A 84 3.51 -2.02 -3.79
C HIS A 84 2.27 -2.91 -3.67
N ARG A 85 1.98 -3.74 -4.67
CA ARG A 85 0.90 -4.74 -4.59
C ARG A 85 1.15 -5.70 -3.44
N GLU A 86 2.34 -6.31 -3.36
CA GLU A 86 2.66 -7.23 -2.27
C GLU A 86 2.67 -6.51 -0.91
N LEU A 87 3.12 -5.26 -0.85
CA LEU A 87 3.02 -4.44 0.36
C LEU A 87 1.56 -4.22 0.78
N LEU A 88 0.69 -3.78 -0.13
CA LEU A 88 -0.73 -3.54 0.19
C LEU A 88 -1.43 -4.84 0.60
N ARG A 89 -1.10 -5.94 -0.07
CA ARG A 89 -1.57 -7.28 0.28
C ARG A 89 -1.13 -7.68 1.69
N ALA A 90 0.16 -7.51 2.03
CA ALA A 90 0.66 -7.79 3.37
C ALA A 90 -0.01 -6.91 4.44
N ILE A 91 -0.20 -5.62 4.16
CA ILE A 91 -0.92 -4.70 5.05
C ILE A 91 -2.35 -5.19 5.30
N VAL A 92 -3.07 -5.59 4.27
CA VAL A 92 -4.45 -6.09 4.39
C VAL A 92 -4.48 -7.40 5.16
N ALA A 93 -3.56 -8.34 4.89
CA ALA A 93 -3.46 -9.61 5.59
C ALA A 93 -3.30 -9.41 7.10
N VAL A 94 -2.30 -8.59 7.49
CA VAL A 94 -1.98 -8.32 8.89
C VAL A 94 -3.11 -7.54 9.57
N SER A 95 -3.74 -6.58 8.87
CA SER A 95 -4.79 -5.75 9.45
C SER A 95 -6.13 -6.46 9.62
N THR A 96 -6.40 -7.48 8.79
CA THR A 96 -7.68 -8.22 8.80
C THR A 96 -7.58 -9.61 9.45
N GLY A 97 -6.36 -10.09 9.72
CA GLY A 97 -6.10 -11.46 10.16
C GLY A 97 -6.36 -12.51 9.07
N ILE A 98 -6.60 -12.08 7.83
CA ILE A 98 -6.82 -12.99 6.70
C ILE A 98 -5.45 -13.48 6.19
N SER A 99 -5.36 -14.76 5.86
CA SER A 99 -4.15 -15.31 5.24
C SER A 99 -3.77 -14.55 3.97
N PHE A 100 -2.48 -14.27 3.80
CA PHE A 100 -1.91 -13.58 2.63
C PHE A 100 -2.40 -14.18 1.29
N TRP A 101 -2.58 -15.50 1.24
CA TRP A 101 -3.03 -16.24 0.05
C TRP A 101 -4.54 -16.10 -0.26
N ARG A 102 -5.35 -15.65 0.70
CA ARG A 102 -6.81 -15.47 0.54
C ARG A 102 -7.22 -14.06 0.14
N ILE A 103 -6.25 -13.16 -0.05
CA ILE A 103 -6.51 -11.79 -0.51
C ILE A 103 -6.86 -11.81 -1.99
N ASP A 104 -7.89 -11.05 -2.36
CA ASP A 104 -8.34 -10.96 -3.74
C ASP A 104 -7.35 -10.14 -4.59
N LEU A 105 -6.40 -10.86 -5.18
CA LEU A 105 -5.41 -10.31 -6.11
C LEU A 105 -6.06 -9.65 -7.34
N LYS A 106 -7.18 -10.19 -7.84
CA LYS A 106 -7.86 -9.63 -9.02
C LYS A 106 -8.46 -8.27 -8.70
N ALA A 107 -9.10 -8.16 -7.54
CA ALA A 107 -9.64 -6.89 -7.06
C ALA A 107 -8.52 -5.88 -6.77
N LEU A 108 -7.39 -6.32 -6.19
CA LEU A 108 -6.23 -5.46 -5.90
C LEU A 108 -5.56 -4.92 -7.18
N ASP A 109 -5.43 -5.77 -8.20
CA ASP A 109 -4.88 -5.39 -9.51
C ASP A 109 -5.84 -4.48 -10.28
N SER A 110 -7.14 -4.76 -10.24
CA SER A 110 -8.16 -3.89 -10.86
C SER A 110 -8.19 -2.51 -10.18
N ALA A 111 -8.08 -2.47 -8.86
CA ALA A 111 -8.02 -1.24 -8.09
C ALA A 111 -6.83 -0.35 -8.46
N TYR A 112 -5.68 -0.94 -8.82
CA TYR A 112 -4.53 -0.19 -9.29
C TYR A 112 -4.84 0.59 -10.57
N SER A 113 -5.50 -0.03 -11.56
CA SER A 113 -5.88 0.65 -12.81
C SER A 113 -6.87 1.79 -12.57
N VAL A 114 -7.73 1.68 -11.56
CA VAL A 114 -8.67 2.76 -11.16
C VAL A 114 -7.94 3.89 -10.41
N ALA A 115 -6.95 3.54 -9.59
CA ALA A 115 -6.18 4.52 -8.83
C ALA A 115 -5.16 5.28 -9.69
N PHE A 116 -4.58 4.62 -10.70
CA PHE A 116 -3.59 5.21 -11.61
C PHE A 116 -3.90 4.86 -13.08
N PRO A 117 -4.83 5.58 -13.72
CA PRO A 117 -5.27 5.27 -15.09
C PRO A 117 -4.20 5.45 -16.17
N HIS A 118 -3.16 6.25 -15.91
CA HIS A 118 -2.07 6.56 -16.84
C HIS A 118 -0.72 5.92 -16.45
N SER A 119 -0.76 4.87 -15.63
CA SER A 119 0.44 4.24 -15.05
C SER A 119 0.98 3.07 -15.84
N THR A 120 2.15 2.54 -15.44
CA THR A 120 2.61 1.26 -15.97
C THR A 120 1.61 0.17 -15.61
N PRO A 121 1.09 -0.59 -16.58
CA PRO A 121 0.10 -1.63 -16.31
C PRO A 121 0.72 -2.72 -15.43
N LEU A 122 0.04 -3.02 -14.32
CA LEU A 122 0.43 -4.10 -13.40
C LEU A 122 0.36 -5.47 -14.11
N ASN A 123 -0.56 -5.58 -15.07
CA ASN A 123 -0.78 -6.76 -15.88
C ASN A 123 -0.31 -6.53 -17.32
N VAL A 124 0.92 -6.96 -17.63
CA VAL A 124 1.54 -6.90 -18.95
C VAL A 124 0.75 -7.74 -19.99
N ASN A 125 -0.14 -8.63 -19.54
CA ASN A 125 -0.85 -9.58 -20.40
C ASN A 125 -2.22 -9.13 -20.90
N LYS A 126 -2.70 -7.91 -20.58
CA LYS A 126 -3.79 -7.30 -21.36
C LYS A 126 -3.21 -6.67 -22.63
N LYS A 127 -2.68 -7.52 -23.53
CA LYS A 127 -2.74 -7.17 -24.96
C LYS A 127 -4.22 -6.94 -25.24
N LYS A 128 -4.58 -5.72 -25.62
CA LYS A 128 -5.85 -5.47 -26.32
C LYS A 128 -5.88 -6.50 -27.45
N LYS A 129 -6.75 -7.50 -27.35
CA LYS A 129 -7.24 -8.17 -28.55
C LYS A 129 -8.03 -7.07 -29.28
N ASN A 130 -7.41 -6.49 -30.30
CA ASN A 130 -8.16 -5.86 -31.38
C ASN A 130 -9.03 -6.92 -32.03
#